data_AF-A0A9X2T5J9-F1
#
_entry.id   AF-A0A9X2T5J9-F1
#
_cell.length_a   1.000
_cell.length_b   1.000
_cell.length_c   1.000
_cell.angle_alpha   90.00
_cell.angle_beta   90.00
_cell.angle_gamma   90.00
#
_symmetry.space_group_name_H-M   'P 1'
#
loop_
_entity.id
_entity.type
_entity.pdbx_description
1 polymer ?
#
loop_
_entity_poly.entity_id
_entity_poly.type
_entity_poly.pdbx_seq_one_letter_code
_entity_poly.pdbx_strand_id
1 'polypeptide(L)'
;MCRIFAGQAPDTYESQTRSVRVGGHTTSIRLEAAFWNVLEELAAHQGMSLGKFVSHLHDEVLQLHGEVRNFASLLRCCCLIYRGDIPGAAVGPVAPGRLAQAGAQPSLAAAE
;
A
#
# COMPACT_ATOMS: atom_id res chain seq x y z
N MET A 1 1.30 32.06 10.19
CA MET A 1 1.94 30.73 10.04
C MET A 1 1.04 29.59 10.52
N CYS A 2 0.66 29.50 11.80
CA CYS A 2 -0.02 28.29 12.31
C CYS A 2 -1.44 28.04 11.80
N ARG A 3 -2.18 29.05 11.29
CA ARG A 3 -3.55 28.83 10.79
C ARG A 3 -3.63 27.92 9.55
N ILE A 4 -2.56 27.86 8.74
CA ILE A 4 -2.51 27.00 7.56
C ILE A 4 -2.46 25.51 7.97
N PHE A 5 -1.77 25.19 9.06
CA PHE A 5 -1.65 23.82 9.56
C PHE A 5 -2.69 23.48 10.64
N ALA A 6 -3.08 24.44 11.49
CA ALA A 6 -4.07 24.26 12.54
C ALA A 6 -5.52 24.31 12.03
N GLY A 7 -5.74 24.75 10.78
CA GLY A 7 -7.05 24.76 10.14
C GLY A 7 -7.43 23.44 9.46
N GLN A 8 -6.64 22.38 9.63
CA GLN A 8 -6.97 21.07 9.09
C GLN A 8 -8.23 20.52 9.74
N ALA A 9 -9.11 19.93 8.92
CA ALA A 9 -10.28 19.23 9.44
C ALA A 9 -9.81 18.08 10.36
N PRO A 10 -10.29 17.98 11.62
CA PRO A 10 -9.85 16.98 12.59
C PRO A 10 -9.88 15.55 12.05
N ASP A 11 -10.90 15.22 11.27
CA ASP A 11 -11.11 13.91 10.65
C ASP A 11 -9.94 13.51 9.74
N THR A 12 -9.16 14.46 9.22
CA THR A 12 -8.02 14.23 8.33
C THR A 12 -6.86 13.54 9.03
N TYR A 13 -6.55 13.94 10.27
CA TYR A 13 -5.43 13.39 11.06
C TYR A 13 -5.90 12.40 12.14
N GLU A 14 -7.20 12.10 12.19
CA GLU A 14 -7.72 11.08 13.08
C GLU A 14 -7.13 9.71 12.74
N SER A 15 -6.68 9.00 13.77
CA SER A 15 -6.08 7.69 13.64
C SER A 15 -7.14 6.61 13.42
N GLN A 16 -7.17 6.01 12.24
CA GLN A 16 -8.03 4.90 11.88
C GLN A 16 -7.25 3.57 11.88
N THR A 17 -7.84 2.55 12.49
CA THR A 17 -7.30 1.17 12.43
C THR A 17 -8.08 0.37 11.41
N ARG A 18 -7.40 -0.19 10.40
CA ARG A 18 -8.00 -1.05 9.38
C ARG A 18 -7.32 -2.41 9.36
N SER A 19 -8.11 -3.47 9.18
CA SER A 19 -7.61 -4.82 9.02
C SER A 19 -7.33 -5.10 7.55
N VAL A 20 -6.08 -5.47 7.25
CA VAL A 20 -5.62 -5.79 5.89
C VAL A 20 -5.04 -7.19 5.88
N ARG A 21 -5.28 -7.94 4.81
CA ARG A 21 -4.66 -9.25 4.64
C ARG A 21 -3.27 -9.08 4.05
N VAL A 22 -2.25 -9.62 4.69
CA VAL A 22 -0.85 -9.53 4.28
C VAL A 22 -0.18 -10.87 4.56
N GLY A 23 0.50 -11.47 3.58
CA GLY A 23 1.12 -12.78 3.74
C GLY A 23 0.17 -13.90 4.20
N GLY A 24 -1.12 -13.83 3.83
CA GLY A 24 -2.14 -14.80 4.27
C GLY A 24 -2.70 -14.57 5.69
N HIS A 25 -2.17 -13.59 6.43
CA HIS A 25 -2.63 -13.25 7.78
C HIS A 25 -3.42 -11.93 7.78
N THR A 26 -4.36 -11.79 8.71
CA THR A 26 -5.04 -10.51 8.92
C THR A 26 -4.21 -9.66 9.88
N THR A 27 -3.73 -8.52 9.41
CA THR A 27 -2.93 -7.56 10.16
C THR A 27 -3.71 -6.28 10.38
N SER A 28 -3.81 -5.85 11.63
CA SER A 28 -4.41 -4.56 11.98
C SER A 28 -3.38 -3.45 11.87
N ILE A 29 -3.61 -2.50 10.99
CA ILE A 29 -2.71 -1.37 10.73
C ILE A 29 -3.41 -0.08 11.17
N ARG A 30 -2.71 0.79 11.89
CA ARG A 30 -3.22 2.08 12.36
C ARG A 30 -2.50 3.23 11.67
N LEU A 31 -3.26 4.04 10.93
CA LEU A 31 -2.80 5.21 10.19
C LEU A 31 -3.85 6.34 10.27
N GLU A 32 -3.41 7.56 10.05
CA GLU A 32 -4.24 8.75 9.91
C GLU A 32 -5.13 8.64 8.66
N ALA A 33 -6.35 9.20 8.72
CA ALA A 33 -7.31 9.13 7.62
C ALA A 33 -6.74 9.64 6.30
N ALA A 34 -5.95 10.72 6.33
CA ALA A 34 -5.24 11.24 5.17
C ALA A 34 -4.36 10.19 4.48
N PHE A 35 -3.61 9.39 5.24
CA PHE A 35 -2.76 8.35 4.65
C PHE A 35 -3.60 7.23 4.05
N TRP A 36 -4.70 6.84 4.68
CA TRP A 36 -5.62 5.87 4.08
C TRP A 36 -6.17 6.34 2.73
N ASN A 37 -6.59 7.60 2.64
CA ASN A 37 -7.11 8.17 1.39
C ASN A 37 -6.04 8.18 0.29
N VAL A 38 -4.79 8.53 0.61
CA VAL A 38 -3.69 8.50 -0.36
C VAL A 38 -3.35 7.06 -0.80
N LEU A 39 -3.38 6.09 0.12
CA LEU A 39 -3.16 4.68 -0.23
C LEU A 39 -4.28 4.14 -1.14
N GLU A 40 -5.52 4.57 -0.94
CA GLU A 40 -6.65 4.22 -1.82
C GLU A 40 -6.47 4.80 -3.23
N GLU A 41 -6.10 6.08 -3.32
CA GLU A 41 -5.77 6.74 -4.59
C GLU A 41 -4.62 6.02 -5.32
N LEU A 42 -3.55 5.68 -4.60
CA LEU A 42 -2.40 4.96 -5.15
C LEU A 42 -2.74 3.55 -5.61
N ALA A 43 -3.57 2.82 -4.85
CA ALA A 43 -4.05 1.50 -5.25
C ALA A 43 -4.93 1.58 -6.51
N ALA A 44 -5.84 2.56 -6.56
CA ALA A 44 -6.69 2.81 -7.72
C ALA A 44 -5.87 3.19 -8.97
N HIS A 45 -4.84 4.02 -8.82
CA HIS A 45 -3.93 4.38 -9.91
C HIS A 45 -3.18 3.16 -10.49
N GLN A 46 -2.94 2.13 -9.67
CA GLN A 46 -2.34 0.87 -10.11
C GLN A 46 -3.35 -0.20 -10.52
N GLY A 47 -4.65 0.13 -10.55
CA GLY A 47 -5.71 -0.79 -10.97
C GLY A 47 -5.94 -1.96 -9.99
N MET A 48 -5.63 -1.77 -8.71
CA MET A 48 -5.80 -2.79 -7.67
C MET A 48 -6.58 -2.27 -6.46
N SER A 49 -7.13 -3.18 -5.66
CA SER A 49 -7.78 -2.78 -4.40
C SER A 49 -6.73 -2.41 -3.35
N LEU A 50 -7.10 -1.56 -2.38
CA LEU A 50 -6.22 -1.15 -1.28
C LEU A 50 -5.57 -2.36 -0.59
N GLY A 51 -6.37 -3.39 -0.28
CA GLY A 51 -5.85 -4.61 0.34
C GLY A 51 -4.78 -5.28 -0.50
N LYS A 52 -5.01 -5.46 -1.80
CA LYS A 52 -4.04 -6.07 -2.72
C LYS A 52 -2.77 -5.23 -2.84
N PHE A 53 -2.90 -3.91 -2.91
CA PHE A 53 -1.76 -3.00 -2.96
C PHE A 53 -0.88 -3.14 -1.72
N VAL A 54 -1.48 -3.09 -0.54
CA VAL A 54 -0.76 -3.22 0.73
C VAL A 54 -0.11 -4.61 0.87
N SER A 55 -0.78 -5.69 0.45
CA SER A 55 -0.16 -7.02 0.43
C SER A 55 1.04 -7.06 -0.53
N HIS A 56 0.88 -6.56 -1.74
CA HIS A 56 1.93 -6.56 -2.77
C HIS A 56 3.16 -5.79 -2.30
N LEU A 57 2.97 -4.59 -1.77
CA LEU A 57 4.05 -3.77 -1.24
C LEU A 57 4.79 -4.47 -0.09
N HIS A 58 4.05 -5.14 0.81
CA HIS A 58 4.67 -5.92 1.88
C HIS A 58 5.54 -7.04 1.32
N ASP A 59 5.04 -7.79 0.35
CA ASP A 59 5.76 -8.92 -0.25
C ASP A 59 7.01 -8.46 -1.01
N GLU A 60 6.96 -7.32 -1.72
CA GLU A 60 8.12 -6.71 -2.37
C GLU A 60 9.19 -6.30 -1.36
N VAL A 61 8.81 -5.64 -0.26
CA VAL A 61 9.76 -5.26 0.80
C VAL A 61 10.38 -6.50 1.44
N LEU A 62 9.59 -7.54 1.68
CA LEU A 62 10.07 -8.82 2.20
C LEU A 62 11.08 -9.48 1.25
N GLN A 63 10.81 -9.46 -0.05
CA GLN A 63 11.71 -10.01 -1.07
C GLN A 63 13.03 -9.22 -1.18
N LEU A 64 12.96 -7.89 -1.12
CA LEU A 64 14.12 -7.02 -1.27
C LEU A 64 15.03 -6.97 -0.03
N HIS A 65 14.43 -6.99 1.17
CA HIS A 65 15.17 -6.77 2.42
C HIS A 65 15.21 -8.00 3.34
N GLY A 66 14.49 -9.08 3.00
CA GLY A 66 14.40 -10.31 3.81
C GLY A 66 13.48 -10.21 5.02
N GLU A 67 13.04 -9.01 5.38
CA GLU A 67 12.12 -8.75 6.49
C GLU A 67 11.33 -7.47 6.25
N VAL A 68 10.16 -7.35 6.89
CA VAL A 68 9.36 -6.12 6.90
C VAL A 68 9.37 -5.54 8.31
N ARG A 69 10.07 -4.42 8.48
CA ARG A 69 10.10 -3.66 9.74
C ARG A 69 9.34 -2.35 9.58
N ASN A 70 8.66 -1.91 10.65
CA ASN A 70 7.98 -0.61 10.69
C ASN A 70 7.02 -0.37 9.51
N PHE A 71 6.21 -1.37 9.15
CA PHE A 71 5.36 -1.32 7.96
C PHE A 71 4.41 -0.12 7.93
N ALA A 72 3.83 0.28 9.07
CA ALA A 72 3.00 1.48 9.14
C ALA A 72 3.77 2.76 8.78
N SER A 73 5.04 2.89 9.19
CA SER A 73 5.90 4.02 8.81
C SER A 73 6.26 3.96 7.33
N LEU A 74 6.52 2.77 6.80
CA LEU A 74 6.79 2.57 5.36
C LEU A 74 5.60 3.03 4.51
N LEU A 75 4.36 2.70 4.91
CA LEU A 75 3.15 3.17 4.22
C LEU A 75 3.02 4.71 4.24
N ARG A 76 3.35 5.37 5.35
CA ARG A 76 3.39 6.84 5.42
C ARG A 76 4.44 7.42 4.48
N CYS A 77 5.66 6.88 4.49
CA CYS A 77 6.72 7.28 3.58
C CYS A 77 6.32 7.09 2.12
N CYS A 78 5.66 5.98 1.78
CA CYS A 78 5.12 5.71 0.45
C CYS A 78 4.14 6.81 0.00
N CYS A 79 3.24 7.26 0.88
CA CYS A 79 2.32 8.37 0.59
C CYS A 79 3.06 9.69 0.32
N LEU A 80 4.07 10.02 1.13
CA LEU A 80 4.86 11.24 0.96
C LEU A 80 5.67 11.21 -0.34
N ILE A 81 6.23 10.04 -0.69
CA ILE A 81 6.92 9.81 -1.96
C ILE A 81 5.96 10.01 -3.14
N TYR A 82 4.75 9.44 -3.06
CA TYR A 82 3.74 9.58 -4.10
C TYR A 82 3.31 11.04 -4.33
N ARG A 83 3.21 11.84 -3.26
CA ARG A 83 2.91 13.28 -3.34
C ARG A 83 4.10 14.13 -3.79
N GLY A 84 5.31 13.55 -3.90
CA GLY A 84 6.53 14.25 -4.30
C GLY A 84 7.21 15.02 -3.18
N ASP A 85 6.84 14.76 -1.92
CA ASP A 85 7.31 15.50 -0.74
C ASP A 85 8.68 15.03 -0.22
N ILE A 86 9.20 13.89 -0.70
CA ILE A 86 10.51 13.35 -0.32
C ILE A 86 11.44 13.31 -1.54
N PRO A 87 12.35 14.29 -1.71
CA PRO A 87 13.37 14.28 -2.75
C PRO A 87 14.37 13.13 -2.53
N GLY A 88 14.60 12.30 -3.54
CA GLY A 88 15.66 11.28 -3.53
C GLY A 88 15.26 9.88 -3.07
N ALA A 89 13.97 9.62 -2.80
CA ALA A 89 13.48 8.24 -2.83
C ALA A 89 13.56 7.76 -4.29
N ALA A 90 14.48 6.84 -4.58
CA ALA A 90 14.62 6.25 -5.91
C ALA A 90 13.37 5.43 -6.25
N VAL A 91 12.31 6.10 -6.68
CA VAL A 91 11.16 5.48 -7.29
C VAL A 91 11.59 5.14 -8.71
N GLY A 92 12.07 3.91 -8.91
CA GLY A 92 11.97 3.29 -10.23
C GLY A 92 10.51 3.44 -10.69
N PRO A 93 10.25 3.73 -11.97
CA PRO A 93 8.91 4.07 -12.44
C PRO A 93 7.91 3.03 -11.93
N VAL A 94 6.89 3.49 -11.19
CA VAL A 94 5.71 2.68 -10.85
C VAL A 94 5.09 2.29 -12.18
N ALA A 95 5.51 1.15 -12.72
CA ALA A 95 5.04 0.66 -13.99
C ALA A 95 3.59 0.22 -13.79
N PRO A 96 2.61 0.80 -14.50
CA PRO A 96 1.24 0.33 -14.40
C PRO A 96 1.17 -1.12 -14.93
N GLY A 97 0.87 -2.05 -14.03
CA GLY A 97 0.18 -3.31 -14.35
C GLY A 97 0.94 -4.41 -15.11
N ARG A 98 2.11 -4.86 -14.66
CA ARG A 98 2.77 -6.04 -15.30
C ARG A 98 2.54 -7.41 -14.63
N LEU A 99 1.56 -7.58 -13.73
CA LEU A 99 1.26 -8.89 -13.12
C LEU A 99 -0.22 -9.26 -13.25
N ALA A 100 -0.71 -9.27 -14.49
CA ALA A 100 -1.88 -10.05 -14.87
C ALA A 100 -1.44 -11.16 -15.84
N GLN A 101 -0.57 -12.08 -15.39
CA GLN A 101 -0.27 -13.35 -16.06
C GLN A 101 0.59 -14.26 -15.17
N ALA A 102 0.02 -14.80 -14.10
CA ALA A 102 0.55 -15.98 -13.42
C ALA A 102 -0.61 -16.69 -12.71
N GLY A 103 -1.21 -17.69 -13.36
CA GLY A 103 -2.21 -18.54 -12.72
C GLY A 103 -3.39 -18.95 -13.60
N ALA A 104 -3.13 -19.55 -14.76
CA ALA A 104 -4.11 -20.39 -15.44
C ALA A 104 -3.40 -21.66 -15.92
N GLN A 105 -3.27 -22.64 -15.02
CA GLN A 105 -3.20 -24.04 -15.44
C GLN A 105 -4.64 -24.57 -15.42
N PRO A 106 -5.20 -25.05 -16.55
CA PRO A 106 -6.41 -25.84 -16.50
C PRO A 106 -6.05 -27.22 -15.92
N SER A 107 -6.56 -27.48 -14.73
CA SER A 107 -6.78 -28.83 -14.23
C SER A 107 -7.88 -29.47 -15.10
N LEU A 108 -7.53 -30.52 -15.84
CA LEU A 108 -8.53 -31.47 -16.33
C LEU A 108 -8.22 -32.85 -15.75
N ALA A 109 -9.21 -33.31 -15.01
CA ALA A 109 -9.30 -34.58 -14.34
C ALA A 109 -9.38 -35.77 -15.32
N ALA A 110 -8.90 -36.90 -14.83
CA ALA A 110 -9.50 -38.24 -14.90
C ALA A 110 -10.12 -38.70 -16.22
N ALA A 111 -9.44 -39.66 -16.85
CA ALA A 111 -10.08 -40.77 -17.55
C ALA A 111 -9.14 -41.97 -17.50
N GLU A 112 -9.28 -42.81 -16.47
CA GLU A 112 -9.24 -44.29 -16.52
C GLU A 112 -10.00 -44.84 -15.30
#